data_AF-A0A2V9CVK9-F1
#
_entry.id   AF-A0A2V9CVK9-F1
#
_cell.length_a   1.000
_cell.length_b   1.000
_cell.length_c   1.000
_cell.angle_alpha   90.00
_cell.angle_beta   90.00
_cell.angle_gamma   90.00
#
_symmetry.space_group_name_H-M   'P 1'
#
loop_
_entity.id
_entity.type
_entity.pdbx_description
1 polymer ?
#
loop_
_entity_poly.entity_id
_entity_poly.type
_entity_poly.pdbx_seq_one_letter_code
_entity_poly.pdbx_strand_id
1 'polypeptide(L)'
;MVIIKYRRGDDLRRCHILFISASERQHSAQILAGLKDASVLTVSDLDGFAEAGGVMQFVMQENRVRFVVNLDAATQGKLRVSAKLLALAQVVNHGQAAR
;
A
#
# COMPACT_ATOMS: atom_id res chain seq x y z
N MET A 1 -4.27 18.26 3.71
CA MET A 1 -3.25 17.21 3.51
C MET A 1 -1.88 17.90 3.52
N VAL A 2 -0.96 17.49 4.39
CA VAL A 2 0.41 18.01 4.40
C VAL A 2 1.31 16.96 3.75
N ILE A 3 2.20 17.38 2.86
CA ILE A 3 3.17 16.48 2.20
C ILE A 3 4.50 16.65 2.91
N ILE A 4 5.02 15.57 3.49
CA ILE A 4 6.30 15.53 4.19
C ILE A 4 7.17 14.47 3.51
N LYS A 5 8.41 14.83 3.17
CA LYS A 5 9.40 13.88 2.69
C LYS A 5 10.12 13.29 3.90
N TYR A 6 9.87 12.01 4.16
CA TYR A 6 10.55 11.26 5.20
C TYR A 6 11.92 10.77 4.70
N ARG A 7 12.87 10.67 5.62
CA ARG A 7 14.19 10.08 5.44
C ARG A 7 14.26 8.76 6.20
N ARG A 8 15.26 7.93 5.87
CA ARG A 8 15.53 6.70 6.62
C ARG A 8 15.77 7.03 8.09
N GLY A 9 15.10 6.29 8.97
CA GLY A 9 15.16 6.48 10.42
C GLY A 9 14.07 7.40 11.00
N ASP A 10 13.30 8.10 10.15
CA ASP A 10 12.16 8.88 10.65
C ASP A 10 11.03 7.95 11.13
N ASP A 11 10.24 8.44 12.08
CA ASP A 11 9.02 7.76 12.52
C ASP A 11 7.90 7.92 11.47
N LEU A 12 7.77 6.90 10.62
CA LEU A 12 6.76 6.83 9.56
C LEU A 12 5.33 6.61 10.09
N ARG A 13 5.15 6.27 11.37
CA ARG A 13 3.84 5.96 11.96
C ARG A 13 2.98 7.20 12.20
N ARG A 14 3.57 8.39 12.07
CA ARG A 14 2.89 9.68 12.28
C ARG A 14 2.16 10.21 11.04
N CYS A 15 2.21 9.49 9.91
CA CYS A 15 1.50 9.86 8.70
C CYS A 15 0.26 8.99 8.47
N HIS A 16 -0.75 9.52 7.79
CA HIS A 16 -1.95 8.75 7.43
C HIS A 16 -1.77 7.97 6.12
N ILE A 17 -0.94 8.52 5.22
CA ILE A 17 -0.66 7.96 3.90
C ILE A 17 0.84 8.03 3.69
N LEU A 18 1.45 6.89 3.37
CA LEU A 18 2.85 6.81 2.98
C LEU A 18 2.94 6.32 1.54
N PHE A 19 3.51 7.16 0.67
CA PHE A 19 3.87 6.76 -0.69
C PHE A 19 5.30 6.23 -0.72
N ILE A 20 5.48 5.02 -1.24
CA ILE A 20 6.77 4.35 -1.41
C ILE A 20 7.06 4.32 -2.91
N SER A 21 8.01 5.13 -3.35
CA SER A 21 8.36 5.23 -4.77
C SER A 21 9.15 4.01 -5.25
N ALA A 22 9.18 3.82 -6.58
CA ALA A 22 10.00 2.81 -7.24
C ALA A 22 11.49 2.80 -6.81
N SER A 23 12.05 3.97 -6.46
CA SER A 23 13.44 4.09 -5.95
C SER A 23 13.69 3.35 -4.63
N GLU A 24 12.65 3.10 -3.84
CA GLU A 24 12.73 2.40 -2.55
C GLU A 24 12.47 0.89 -2.69
N ARG A 25 12.48 0.33 -3.91
CA ARG A 25 12.22 -1.10 -4.17
C ARG A 25 13.02 -2.03 -3.25
N GLN A 26 14.30 -1.73 -3.02
CA GLN A 26 15.19 -2.55 -2.20
C GLN A 26 14.88 -2.47 -0.69
N HIS A 27 14.14 -1.46 -0.26
CA HIS A 27 13.82 -1.19 1.15
C HIS A 27 12.33 -1.39 1.47
N SER A 28 11.48 -1.59 0.46
CA SER A 28 10.02 -1.69 0.60
C SER A 28 9.60 -2.72 1.65
N ALA A 29 10.20 -3.91 1.64
CA ALA A 29 9.92 -4.97 2.62
C ALA A 29 10.24 -4.52 4.07
N GLN A 30 11.37 -3.85 4.27
CA GLN A 30 11.75 -3.31 5.58
C GLN A 30 10.82 -2.18 6.04
N ILE A 31 10.42 -1.31 5.11
CA ILE A 31 9.48 -0.21 5.38
C ILE A 31 8.12 -0.79 5.81
N LEU A 32 7.59 -1.77 5.06
CA LEU A 32 6.33 -2.45 5.39
C LEU A 32 6.40 -3.15 6.75
N ALA A 33 7.50 -3.83 7.06
CA ALA A 33 7.71 -4.45 8.36
C ALA A 33 7.67 -3.43 9.53
N GLY A 34 8.26 -2.25 9.35
CA GLY A 34 8.24 -1.18 10.35
C GLY A 34 6.85 -0.57 10.59
N LEU A 35 5.97 -0.68 9.60
CA LEU A 35 4.58 -0.19 9.62
C LEU A 35 3.56 -1.27 10.00
N LYS A 36 4.00 -2.48 10.34
CA LYS A 36 3.10 -3.53 10.82
C LYS A 36 2.25 -3.01 11.99
N ASP A 37 0.94 -3.27 11.90
CA ASP A 37 -0.10 -2.84 12.85
C ASP A 37 -0.29 -1.31 12.99
N ALA A 38 0.41 -0.50 12.18
CA ALA A 38 0.23 0.94 12.13
C ALA A 38 -0.95 1.30 11.22
N SER A 39 -1.76 2.27 11.63
CA SER A 39 -2.87 2.80 10.82
C SER A 39 -2.41 3.77 9.74
N VAL A 40 -1.55 3.26 8.84
CA VAL A 40 -0.97 3.98 7.71
C VAL A 40 -1.39 3.33 6.40
N LEU A 41 -2.02 4.09 5.52
CA LEU A 41 -2.29 3.65 4.15
C LEU A 41 -0.98 3.68 3.35
N THR A 42 -0.40 2.52 3.08
CA THR A 42 0.77 2.41 2.20
C THR A 42 0.36 2.36 0.75
N VAL A 43 1.02 3.17 -0.08
CA VAL A 43 0.73 3.31 -1.51
C VAL A 43 2.05 3.20 -2.27
N SER A 44 2.08 2.47 -3.38
CA SER A 44 3.28 2.39 -4.23
C SER A 44 2.94 2.18 -5.70
N ASP A 45 3.85 2.57 -6.59
CA ASP A 45 3.87 2.24 -8.01
C ASP A 45 4.79 1.05 -8.34
N LEU A 46 5.27 0.34 -7.31
CA LEU A 46 6.07 -0.87 -7.47
C LEU A 46 5.21 -2.05 -7.94
N ASP A 47 5.67 -2.75 -8.98
CA ASP A 47 5.08 -4.02 -9.39
C ASP A 47 5.12 -5.06 -8.26
N GLY A 48 4.00 -5.75 -8.03
CA GLY A 48 3.86 -6.77 -7.00
C GLY A 48 3.71 -6.22 -5.57
N PHE A 49 3.53 -4.90 -5.40
CA PHE A 49 3.50 -4.27 -4.09
C PHE A 49 2.32 -4.70 -3.24
N ALA A 50 1.13 -4.83 -3.84
CA ALA A 50 -0.06 -5.26 -3.11
C ALA A 50 0.12 -6.71 -2.62
N GLU A 51 0.66 -7.60 -3.46
CA GLU A 51 0.95 -8.99 -3.13
C GLU A 51 2.04 -9.11 -2.06
N ALA A 52 3.02 -8.19 -2.04
CA ALA A 52 4.10 -8.13 -1.05
C ALA A 52 3.67 -7.60 0.34
N GLY A 53 2.38 -7.32 0.54
CA GLY A 53 1.83 -6.84 1.83
C GLY A 53 1.66 -5.33 1.93
N GLY A 54 1.84 -4.60 0.83
CA GLY A 54 1.41 -3.20 0.73
C GLY A 54 -0.11 -3.09 0.64
N VAL A 55 -0.69 -1.96 1.08
CA VAL A 55 -2.15 -1.79 1.10
C VAL A 55 -2.72 -1.45 -0.28
N MET A 56 -2.10 -0.50 -0.98
CA MET A 56 -2.55 -0.03 -2.29
C MET A 56 -1.39 0.05 -3.28
N GLN A 57 -1.60 -0.45 -4.49
CA GLN A 57 -0.65 -0.31 -5.59
C GLN A 57 -1.30 0.46 -6.72
N PHE A 58 -0.60 1.45 -7.27
CA PHE A 58 -0.97 2.09 -8.52
C PHE A 58 -0.44 1.28 -9.70
N VAL A 59 -1.32 1.06 -10.67
CA VAL A 59 -0.98 0.39 -11.93
C VAL A 59 -1.51 1.23 -13.09
N MET A 60 -0.74 1.28 -14.18
CA MET A 60 -1.17 1.94 -15.40
C MET A 60 -1.90 0.94 -16.30
N GLN A 61 -3.17 1.18 -16.58
CA GLN A 61 -3.98 0.37 -17.47
C GLN A 61 -4.70 1.29 -18.46
N GLU A 62 -4.56 1.04 -19.77
CA GLU A 62 -5.17 1.86 -20.83
C GLU A 62 -4.85 3.36 -20.68
N ASN A 63 -3.61 3.67 -20.33
CA ASN A 63 -3.14 5.04 -20.09
C ASN A 63 -3.88 5.79 -18.96
N ARG A 64 -4.50 5.05 -18.04
CA ARG A 64 -5.16 5.57 -16.83
C ARG A 64 -4.59 4.91 -15.59
N VAL A 65 -4.49 5.67 -14.51
CA VAL A 65 -4.14 5.12 -13.20
C VAL A 65 -5.32 4.30 -12.69
N ARG A 66 -5.05 3.02 -12.42
CA ARG A 66 -5.90 2.11 -11.66
C ARG A 66 -5.21 1.78 -10.35
N PHE A 67 -5.95 1.15 -9.44
CA PHE A 67 -5.40 0.73 -8.17
C PHE A 67 -5.77 -0.71 -7.85
N VAL A 68 -4.76 -1.42 -7.36
CA VAL A 68 -4.90 -2.73 -6.72
C VAL A 68 -4.93 -2.51 -5.22
N VAL A 69 -5.84 -3.16 -4.51
CA VAL A 69 -6.00 -3.04 -3.06
C VAL A 69 -5.85 -4.42 -2.43
N ASN A 70 -4.91 -4.55 -1.50
CA ASN A 70 -4.79 -5.71 -0.63
C ASN A 70 -5.67 -5.51 0.60
N LEU A 71 -6.80 -6.21 0.65
CA LEU A 71 -7.77 -6.04 1.74
C LEU A 71 -7.27 -6.65 3.06
N ASP A 72 -6.43 -7.69 2.99
CA ASP A 72 -5.82 -8.30 4.16
C ASP A 72 -4.84 -7.33 4.83
N ALA A 73 -3.97 -6.68 4.03
CA ALA A 73 -3.05 -5.65 4.51
C ALA A 73 -3.79 -4.44 5.10
N ALA A 74 -4.87 -4.00 4.45
CA ALA A 74 -5.71 -2.93 4.98
C ALA A 74 -6.30 -3.30 6.35
N THR A 75 -6.81 -4.53 6.47
CA THR A 75 -7.42 -5.04 7.71
C THR A 75 -6.39 -5.15 8.83
N GLN A 76 -5.19 -5.65 8.55
CA GLN A 76 -4.07 -5.71 9.51
C GLN A 76 -3.66 -4.31 10.00
N GLY A 77 -3.64 -3.32 9.11
CA GLY A 77 -3.41 -1.91 9.45
C GLY A 77 -4.59 -1.21 10.13
N LYS A 78 -5.68 -1.92 10.45
CA LYS A 78 -6.93 -1.37 11.02
C LYS A 78 -7.55 -0.28 10.14
N LEU A 79 -7.31 -0.33 8.84
CA LEU A 79 -7.86 0.61 7.86
C LEU A 79 -9.23 0.13 7.39
N ARG A 80 -10.19 1.06 7.35
CA ARG A 80 -11.50 0.81 6.75
C ARG A 80 -11.51 1.34 5.32
N VAL A 81 -11.60 0.44 4.35
CA VAL A 81 -11.71 0.80 2.94
C VAL A 81 -13.18 0.91 2.56
N SER A 82 -13.59 2.05 2.01
CA SER A 82 -14.99 2.25 1.59
C SER A 82 -15.36 1.32 0.43
N ALA A 83 -16.59 0.81 0.44
CA ALA A 83 -17.13 0.00 -0.67
C ALA A 83 -17.08 0.75 -2.01
N LYS A 84 -17.26 2.08 -1.99
CA LYS A 84 -17.15 2.94 -3.18
C LYS A 84 -15.75 2.92 -3.80
N LEU A 85 -14.70 2.86 -2.97
CA LEU A 85 -13.33 2.73 -3.46
C LEU A 85 -13.09 1.32 -4.00
N LEU A 86 -13.51 0.29 -3.28
CA LEU A 86 -13.35 -1.11 -3.72
C LEU A 86 -14.05 -1.40 -5.04
N ALA A 87 -15.19 -0.77 -5.32
CA ALA A 87 -15.90 -0.90 -6.60
C ALA A 87 -15.08 -0.41 -7.82
N LEU A 88 -14.03 0.38 -7.59
CA LEU A 88 -13.12 0.89 -8.61
C LEU A 88 -11.75 0.19 -8.60
N ALA A 89 -11.50 -0.67 -7.61
CA ALA A 89 -10.22 -1.35 -7.37
C ALA A 89 -10.20 -2.74 -7.97
N GLN A 90 -9.00 -3.21 -8.33
CA GLN A 90 -8.72 -4.65 -8.35
C GLN A 90 -8.41 -5.09 -6.92
N VAL A 91 -9.11 -6.09 -6.39
CA VAL A 91 -8.90 -6.55 -5.00
C VAL A 91 -8.05 -7.82 -5.02
N VAL A 92 -7.00 -7.84 -4.20
CA VAL A 92 -6.18 -9.02 -3.94
C VAL A 92 -6.31 -9.43 -2.48
N ASN A 93 -6.37 -10.75 -2.25
CA ASN A 93 -6.37 -11.37 -0.93
C ASN A 93 -5.28 -12.45 -0.93
N HIS A 94 -4.54 -12.56 0.17
CA HIS A 94 -3.48 -13.56 0.36
C HIS A 94 -4.02 -15.01 0.32
N GLY A 95 -5.34 -15.21 0.28
CA GLY A 95 -6.00 -16.51 0.13
C GLY A 95 -6.25 -17.02 -1.29
N GLN A 96 -5.87 -16.29 -2.35
CA GLN A 96 -6.10 -16.72 -3.75
C GLN A 96 -4.85 -17.19 -4.51
N ALA A 97 -3.65 -17.16 -3.92
CA ALA A 97 -2.43 -17.68 -4.54
C ALA A 97 -2.27 -19.23 -4.45
N ALA A 98 -3.29 -19.94 -3.97
CA ALA A 98 -3.28 -21.40 -3.77
C ALA A 98 -4.45 -22.12 -4.49
N ARG A 99 -4.90 -21.61 -5.63
CA ARG A 99 -5.85 -22.31 -6.52
C ARG A 99 -5.40 -22.27 -7.96
#